data_AF-A0A0X3UQK7-F1
#
_entry.id   AF-A0A0X3UQK7-F1
#
_cell.length_a   1.000
_cell.length_b   1.000
_cell.length_c   1.000
_cell.angle_alpha   90.00
_cell.angle_beta   90.00
_cell.angle_gamma   90.00
#
_symmetry.space_group_name_H-M   'P 1'
#
loop_
_entity.id
_entity.type
_entity.pdbx_description
1 polymer ?
#
loop_
_entity_poly.entity_id
_entity_poly.type
_entity_poly.pdbx_seq_one_letter_code
_entity_poly.pdbx_strand_id
1 'polypeptide(L)'
;MSNEVEGYLLWQARISEAEQRAREFVRPLEWLTTSQRVEIEQRYVDDSLHRAQRDLERIAARCRSLRTEYESRYRHLRHRCLALTLATCAGLGLLATLLYLA
;
A
#
# COMPACT_ATOMS: atom_id res chain seq x y z
N MET A 1 -4.89 15.01 3.61
CA MET A 1 -4.25 16.02 2.74
C MET A 1 -2.75 15.78 2.56
N SER A 2 -1.95 15.52 3.60
CA SER A 2 -0.49 15.26 3.43
C SER A 2 -0.17 14.08 2.50
N ASN A 3 -0.84 12.93 2.65
CA ASN A 3 -0.60 11.74 1.82
C ASN A 3 -0.93 11.93 0.32
N GLU A 4 -1.91 12.77 -0.01
CA GLU A 4 -2.29 13.00 -1.41
C GLU A 4 -1.27 13.88 -2.12
N VAL A 5 -0.78 14.92 -1.42
CA VAL A 5 0.29 15.79 -1.92
C VAL A 5 1.59 15.00 -2.08
N GLU A 6 1.96 14.18 -1.09
CA GLU A 6 3.14 13.31 -1.17
C GLU A 6 3.04 12.32 -2.34
N GLY A 7 1.89 11.68 -2.52
CA GLY A 7 1.64 10.78 -3.65
C GLY A 7 1.75 11.48 -5.00
N TYR A 8 1.22 12.70 -5.12
CA TYR A 8 1.36 13.50 -6.33
C TYR A 8 2.81 13.86 -6.62
N LEU A 9 3.58 14.28 -5.60
CA LEU A 9 5.00 14.63 -5.77
C LEU A 9 5.85 13.41 -6.17
N LEU A 10 5.59 12.24 -5.56
CA LEU A 10 6.25 10.99 -5.95
C LEU A 10 5.93 10.60 -7.40
N TRP A 11 4.69 10.81 -7.83
CA TRP A 11 4.29 10.54 -9.21
C TRP A 11 4.94 11.51 -10.20
N GLN A 12 4.99 12.81 -9.87
CA GLN A 12 5.71 13.80 -10.68
C GLN A 12 7.19 13.49 -10.80
N ALA A 13 7.85 13.11 -9.70
CA ALA A 13 9.24 12.67 -9.72
C ALA A 13 9.42 11.47 -10.66
N ARG A 14 8.50 10.49 -10.62
CA ARG A 14 8.54 9.34 -11.52
C ARG A 14 8.38 9.70 -12.99
N ILE A 15 7.51 10.67 -13.32
CA ILE A 15 7.37 11.19 -14.70
C ILE A 15 8.70 11.82 -15.14
N SER A 16 9.27 12.71 -14.35
CA SER A 16 10.55 13.36 -14.69
C SER A 16 11.69 12.37 -14.87
N GLU A 17 11.74 11.33 -14.05
CA GLU A 17 12.72 10.24 -14.13
C GLU A 17 12.54 9.41 -15.42
N ALA A 18 11.30 9.06 -15.75
CA ALA A 18 10.98 8.32 -16.98
C ALA A 18 11.38 9.12 -18.23
N GLU A 19 11.05 10.41 -18.28
CA GLU A 19 11.44 11.30 -19.37
C GLU A 19 12.96 11.45 -19.49
N GLN A 20 13.66 11.61 -18.37
CA GLN A 20 15.12 11.68 -18.36
C GLN A 20 15.74 10.39 -18.89
N ARG A 21 15.29 9.23 -18.40
CA ARG A 21 15.78 7.93 -18.87
C ARG A 21 15.49 7.70 -20.35
N ALA A 22 14.34 8.15 -20.84
CA ALA A 22 14.00 8.07 -22.26
C ALA A 22 14.99 8.87 -23.12
N ARG A 23 15.28 10.12 -22.74
CA ARG A 23 16.27 10.96 -23.41
C ARG A 23 17.67 10.34 -23.36
N GLU A 24 18.08 9.82 -22.21
CA GLU A 24 19.37 9.14 -22.04
C GLU A 24 19.48 7.86 -22.89
N PHE A 25 18.38 7.10 -23.00
CA PHE A 25 18.30 5.89 -23.80
C PHE A 25 18.45 6.17 -25.30
N VAL A 26 17.81 7.23 -25.79
CA VAL A 26 17.82 7.58 -27.21
C VAL A 26 19.08 8.37 -27.60
N ARG A 27 19.71 9.09 -26.67
CA ARG A 27 20.93 9.89 -26.90
C ARG A 27 22.00 9.20 -27.76
N PRO A 28 22.46 7.96 -27.47
CA PRO A 28 23.51 7.30 -28.25
C PRO A 28 23.08 6.84 -29.66
N LEU A 29 21.80 6.91 -30.01
CA LEU A 29 21.28 6.42 -31.28
C LEU A 29 21.40 7.50 -32.38
N GLU A 30 22.63 7.85 -32.73
CA GLU A 30 22.98 8.94 -33.67
C GLU A 30 22.38 8.81 -35.07
N TRP A 31 22.06 7.59 -35.49
CA TRP A 31 21.46 7.27 -36.78
C TRP A 31 19.95 7.59 -36.87
N LEU A 32 19.28 7.91 -35.76
CA LEU A 32 17.87 8.25 -35.74
C LEU A 32 17.64 9.73 -36.04
N THR A 33 16.61 10.00 -36.86
CA THR A 33 16.11 11.36 -37.07
C THR A 33 15.45 11.90 -35.79
N THR A 34 15.36 13.22 -35.66
CA THR A 34 14.69 13.86 -34.51
C THR A 34 13.26 13.36 -34.29
N SER A 35 12.50 13.13 -35.37
CA SER A 35 11.12 12.63 -35.26
C SER A 35 11.07 11.19 -34.71
N GLN A 36 11.97 10.31 -35.17
CA GLN A 36 12.07 8.94 -34.66
C GLN A 36 12.49 8.91 -33.19
N ARG A 37 13.40 9.80 -32.79
CA ARG A 37 13.83 9.93 -31.39
C ARG A 37 12.68 10.31 -30.47
N VAL A 38 11.92 11.35 -30.84
CA VAL A 38 10.75 11.80 -30.06
C VAL A 38 9.70 10.70 -29.95
N GLU A 39 9.43 9.97 -31.03
CA GLU A 39 8.47 8.86 -30.99
C GLU A 39 8.92 7.75 -30.02
N ILE A 40 10.19 7.36 -30.07
CA ILE A 40 10.75 6.34 -29.16
C ILE A 40 10.72 6.82 -27.72
N GLU A 41 11.10 8.09 -27.47
CA GLU A 41 11.05 8.67 -26.13
C GLU A 41 9.63 8.64 -25.54
N GLN A 42 8.62 9.04 -26.32
CA GLN A 42 7.21 8.99 -25.91
C GLN A 42 6.77 7.57 -25.57
N ARG A 43 7.04 6.61 -26.46
CA ARG A 43 6.69 5.19 -26.24
C ARG A 43 7.39 4.60 -25.02
N TYR A 44 8.64 4.98 -24.78
CA TYR A 44 9.40 4.57 -23.61
C TYR A 44 8.75 5.11 -22.32
N VAL A 45 8.44 6.40 -22.29
CA VAL A 45 7.79 7.04 -21.13
C VAL A 45 6.46 6.36 -20.84
N ASP A 46 5.61 6.19 -21.87
CA ASP A 46 4.31 5.54 -21.72
C ASP A 46 4.41 4.12 -21.15
N ASP A 47 5.29 3.27 -21.70
CA ASP A 47 5.49 1.90 -21.20
C ASP A 47 6.02 1.90 -19.76
N SER A 48 6.99 2.77 -19.46
CA SER A 48 7.59 2.86 -18.13
C SER A 48 6.58 3.29 -17.06
N LEU A 49 5.73 4.27 -17.36
CA LEU A 49 4.68 4.75 -16.46
C LEU A 49 3.56 3.72 -16.31
N HIS A 50 3.19 3.04 -17.41
CA HIS A 50 2.19 1.97 -17.35
C HIS A 50 2.66 0.81 -16.45
N ARG A 51 3.93 0.39 -16.57
CA ARG A 51 4.50 -0.64 -15.68
C ARG A 51 4.54 -0.18 -14.23
N ALA A 52 5.01 1.05 -13.98
CA ALA A 52 5.07 1.62 -12.65
C ALA A 52 3.68 1.68 -11.98
N GLN A 53 2.65 2.06 -12.72
CA GLN A 53 1.27 2.07 -12.23
C GLN A 53 0.81 0.66 -11.84
N ARG A 54 1.03 -0.35 -12.70
CA ARG A 54 0.63 -1.73 -12.42
C ARG A 54 1.35 -2.32 -11.21
N ASP A 55 2.61 -1.98 -11.01
CA ASP A 55 3.37 -2.41 -9.83
C ASP A 55 2.82 -1.77 -8.56
N LEU A 56 2.51 -0.46 -8.59
CA LEU A 56 1.88 0.24 -7.46
C LEU A 56 0.51 -0.37 -7.12
N GLU A 57 -0.32 -0.66 -8.12
CA GLU A 57 -1.62 -1.32 -7.94
C GLU A 57 -1.48 -2.70 -7.31
N ARG A 58 -0.50 -3.49 -7.76
CA ARG A 58 -0.21 -4.82 -7.22
C ARG A 58 0.25 -4.75 -5.76
N ILE A 59 1.18 -3.85 -5.44
CA ILE A 59 1.68 -3.64 -4.07
C ILE A 59 0.52 -3.20 -3.18
N ALA A 60 -0.27 -2.22 -3.61
CA ALA A 60 -1.41 -1.73 -2.85
C ALA A 60 -2.45 -2.85 -2.60
N ALA A 61 -2.73 -3.69 -3.60
CA ALA A 61 -3.61 -4.85 -3.44
C ALA A 61 -3.05 -5.85 -2.42
N ARG A 62 -1.74 -6.13 -2.46
CA ARG A 62 -1.09 -7.03 -1.50
C ARG A 62 -1.10 -6.48 -0.07
N CYS A 63 -0.79 -5.20 0.11
CA CYS A 63 -0.85 -4.53 1.41
C CYS A 63 -2.26 -4.59 2.00
N ARG A 64 -3.30 -4.33 1.19
CA ARG A 64 -4.71 -4.46 1.62
C ARG A 64 -5.05 -5.90 2.00
N SER A 65 -4.65 -6.87 1.18
CA SER A 65 -4.88 -8.30 1.47
C SER A 65 -4.24 -8.73 2.80
N LEU A 66 -2.97 -8.37 3.02
CA LEU A 66 -2.27 -8.65 4.27
C LEU A 66 -2.97 -7.96 5.45
N ARG A 67 -3.31 -6.68 5.31
CA ARG A 67 -4.03 -5.93 6.36
C ARG A 67 -5.32 -6.61 6.76
N THR A 68 -6.14 -7.03 5.79
CA THR A 68 -7.39 -7.75 6.05
C THR A 68 -7.15 -9.06 6.79
N GLU A 69 -6.11 -9.81 6.43
CA GLU A 69 -5.74 -11.06 7.11
C GLU A 69 -5.34 -10.80 8.57
N TYR A 70 -4.49 -9.80 8.82
CA TYR A 70 -4.06 -9.43 10.16
C TYR A 70 -5.22 -8.90 11.01
N GLU A 71 -6.06 -8.03 10.46
CA GLU A 71 -7.24 -7.50 11.16
C GLU A 71 -8.24 -8.61 11.51
N SER A 72 -8.39 -9.62 10.66
CA SER A 72 -9.21 -10.79 10.96
C SER A 72 -8.66 -11.58 12.15
N ARG A 73 -7.35 -11.91 12.13
CA ARG A 73 -6.68 -12.62 13.23
C ARG A 73 -6.73 -11.82 14.54
N TYR A 74 -6.49 -10.51 14.47
CA TYR A 74 -6.55 -9.62 15.62
C TYR A 74 -7.96 -9.55 16.21
N ARG A 75 -8.99 -9.41 15.36
CA ARG A 75 -10.39 -9.43 15.83
C ARG A 75 -10.72 -10.73 16.54
N HIS A 76 -10.27 -11.87 16.03
CA HIS A 76 -10.50 -13.16 16.70
C HIS A 76 -9.85 -13.22 18.09
N LEU A 77 -8.58 -12.81 18.20
CA LEU A 77 -7.87 -12.79 19.48
C LEU A 77 -8.51 -11.80 20.46
N ARG A 78 -8.87 -10.61 19.98
CA ARG A 78 -9.55 -9.57 20.77
C ARG A 78 -10.86 -10.09 21.35
N HIS A 79 -11.70 -10.76 20.55
CA HIS A 79 -12.96 -11.33 21.07
C HIS A 79 -12.71 -12.40 22.14
N ARG A 80 -11.69 -13.25 21.99
CA ARG A 80 -11.33 -14.24 23.01
C ARG A 80 -10.86 -13.59 24.30
N CYS A 81 -9.99 -12.58 24.21
CA CYS A 81 -9.54 -11.83 25.39
C CYS A 81 -10.72 -11.15 26.08
N LEU A 82 -11.59 -10.48 25.33
CA LEU A 82 -12.78 -9.83 25.89
C LEU A 82 -13.71 -10.85 26.57
N ALA A 83 -13.99 -11.98 25.93
CA ALA A 83 -14.82 -13.04 26.51
C ALA A 83 -14.22 -13.59 27.81
N LEU A 84 -12.91 -13.84 27.84
CA LEU A 84 -12.22 -14.28 29.06
C LEU A 84 -12.30 -13.23 30.17
N THR A 85 -12.02 -11.96 29.86
CA THR A 85 -12.10 -10.88 30.87
C THR A 85 -13.51 -10.73 31.43
N LEU A 86 -14.53 -10.82 30.58
CA LEU A 86 -15.93 -10.74 31.00
C LEU A 86 -16.32 -11.96 31.86
N ALA A 87 -15.91 -13.16 31.46
CA ALA A 87 -16.15 -14.37 32.24
C ALA A 87 -15.47 -14.31 33.62
N THR A 88 -14.23 -13.82 33.70
CA THR A 88 -13.52 -13.66 34.98
C THR A 88 -14.19 -12.61 35.87
N CYS A 89 -14.61 -11.47 35.32
CA CYS A 89 -15.31 -10.44 36.11
C CYS A 89 -16.67 -10.95 36.62
N ALA A 90 -17.43 -11.65 35.77
CA ALA A 90 -18.69 -12.27 36.18
C ALA A 90 -18.49 -13.33 37.27
N GLY A 91 -17.48 -14.19 37.12
CA GLY A 91 -17.13 -15.20 38.12
C GLY A 91 -16.74 -14.60 39.47
N LEU A 92 -15.89 -13.57 39.48
CA LEU A 92 -15.52 -12.83 40.69
C LEU A 92 -16.72 -12.12 41.33
N GLY A 93 -17.59 -11.51 40.51
CA GLY A 93 -18.81 -10.89 40.99
C GLY A 93 -19.75 -11.89 41.67
N LEU A 94 -19.98 -13.05 41.05
CA LEU A 94 -20.78 -14.12 41.63
C LEU A 94 -20.19 -14.62 42.96
N LEU A 95 -18.89 -14.88 43.00
CA LEU A 95 -18.21 -15.29 44.24
C LEU A 95 -18.34 -14.25 45.35
N ALA A 96 -18.17 -12.96 45.03
CA ALA A 96 -18.35 -11.88 46.00
C ALA A 96 -19.79 -11.80 46.51
N THR A 97 -20.79 -11.95 45.64
CA THR A 97 -22.20 -11.95 46.07
C THR A 97 -22.54 -13.14 46.96
N LEU A 98 -22.00 -14.34 46.67
CA LEU A 98 -22.19 -15.52 47.51
C LEU A 98 -21.55 -15.33 48.89
N LEU A 99 -20.34 -14.77 48.94
CA LEU A 99 -19.66 -14.46 50.20
C LEU A 99 -20.38 -13.40 51.03
N TYR A 100 -21.07 -12.45 50.39
CA TYR A 100 -21.84 -11.42 51.09
C TYR A 100 -23.14 -11.97 51.69
N LEU A 101 -23.73 -12.99 51.07
CA LEU A 101 -25.00 -13.60 51.48
C LEU A 101 -24.83 -14.79 52.45
N ALA A 102 -23.60 -15.30 52.62
CA ALA A 102 -23.25 -16.39 53.52
C ALA A 102 -22.82 -15.87 54.90
#